data_AF-A0A1Q5UH48-F1
#
_entry.id   AF-A0A1Q5UH48-F1
#
_cell.length_a   1.000
_cell.length_b   1.000
_cell.length_c   1.000
_cell.angle_alpha   90.00
_cell.angle_beta   90.00
_cell.angle_gamma   90.00
#
_symmetry.space_group_name_H-M   'P 1'
#
loop_
_entity.id
_entity.type
_entity.pdbx_description
1 polymer ?
#
loop_
_entity_poly.entity_id
_entity_poly.type
_entity_poly.pdbx_seq_one_letter_code
_entity_poly.pdbx_strand_id
1 'polypeptide(L)' 'MSWKESNCHKRILHNTEAGGYGVIAAIAYNIEQVLGLVQAAETARSPLIIQFFPWAIKATNGLLIRTAADAC' A
#
# COMPACT_ATOMS: atom_id res chain seq x y z
N MET A 1 -2.43 -1.95 -24.41
CA MET A 1 -2.75 -1.44 -23.06
C MET A 1 -1.66 -0.49 -22.62
N SER A 2 -2.03 0.67 -22.10
CA SER A 2 -1.09 1.64 -21.55
C SER A 2 -0.66 1.21 -20.14
N TRP A 3 0.59 1.49 -19.73
CA TRP A 3 1.05 1.23 -18.35
C TRP A 3 0.18 1.91 -17.28
N LYS A 4 -0.54 2.98 -17.66
CA LYS A 4 -1.47 3.68 -16.79
C LYS A 4 -2.70 2.83 -16.44
N GLU A 5 -3.14 1.98 -17.35
CA GLU A 5 -4.32 1.11 -17.19
C GLU A 5 -4.00 -0.11 -16.33
N SER A 6 -2.76 -0.62 -16.41
CA SER A 6 -2.30 -1.77 -15.62
C SER A 6 -1.79 -1.40 -14.21
N ASN A 7 -1.63 -0.11 -13.91
CA ASN A 7 -1.12 0.35 -12.62
C ASN A 7 -2.11 0.08 -11.48
N CYS A 8 -1.70 -0.73 -10.49
CA CYS A 8 -2.54 -1.14 -9.36
C CYS A 8 -3.11 0.06 -8.57
N HIS A 9 -2.27 1.04 -8.22
CA HIS A 9 -2.70 2.21 -7.44
C HIS A 9 -3.80 3.01 -8.14
N LYS A 10 -3.70 3.22 -9.47
CA LYS A 10 -4.75 3.89 -10.25
C LYS A 10 -6.06 3.12 -10.25
N ARG A 11 -6.00 1.79 -10.36
CA ARG A 11 -7.19 0.94 -10.31
C ARG A 11 -7.90 1.04 -8.95
N ILE A 12 -7.14 1.07 -7.85
CA ILE A 12 -7.70 1.27 -6.51
C ILE A 12 -8.44 2.61 -6.46
N LEU A 13 -7.77 3.71 -6.82
CA LEU A 13 -8.39 5.05 -6.76
C LEU A 13 -9.63 5.17 -7.63
N HIS A 14 -9.58 4.65 -8.86
CA HIS A 14 -10.72 4.64 -9.75
C HIS A 14 -11.92 3.87 -9.17
N ASN A 15 -11.68 2.68 -8.61
CA ASN A 15 -12.73 1.87 -7.98
C ASN A 15 -13.31 2.54 -6.74
N THR A 16 -12.49 3.26 -5.97
CA THR A 16 -12.93 3.97 -4.76
C THR A 16 -13.81 5.19 -5.12
N GLU A 17 -13.42 5.94 -6.16
CA GLU A 17 -14.21 7.05 -6.70
C GLU A 17 -15.55 6.56 -7.24
N ALA A 18 -15.55 5.52 -8.08
CA ALA A 18 -16.75 4.92 -8.63
C ALA A 18 -17.67 4.31 -7.56
N GLY A 19 -17.10 3.80 -6.46
CA GLY A 19 -17.82 3.22 -5.35
C GLY A 19 -18.27 4.23 -4.28
N GLY A 20 -17.86 5.49 -4.36
CA GLY A 20 -18.23 6.53 -3.38
C GLY A 20 -17.62 6.35 -1.99
N TYR A 21 -16.43 5.73 -1.89
CA TYR A 21 -15.73 5.53 -0.61
C TYR A 21 -14.26 5.94 -0.70
N GLY A 22 -13.61 6.10 0.45
CA GLY A 22 -12.18 6.40 0.54
C GLY A 22 -11.33 5.16 0.81
N VAL A 23 -10.08 5.17 0.36
CA VAL A 23 -9.08 4.14 0.71
C VAL A 23 -8.16 4.64 1.81
N ILE A 24 -7.80 3.77 2.75
CA ILE A 24 -6.79 4.09 3.76
C ILE A 24 -5.41 4.13 3.10
N ALA A 25 -4.71 5.24 3.30
CA ALA A 25 -3.32 5.42 2.88
C ALA A 25 -2.43 5.57 4.12
N ALA A 26 -1.99 4.44 4.70
CA ALA A 26 -1.28 4.40 5.97
C ALA A 26 0.24 4.51 5.79
N ILE A 27 0.92 5.18 6.72
CA ILE A 27 2.38 5.29 6.73
C ILE A 27 2.97 4.17 7.60
N ALA A 28 3.94 3.44 7.07
CA ALA A 28 4.66 2.40 7.81
C ALA A 28 6.15 2.76 8.01
N TYR A 29 6.69 2.35 9.15
CA TYR A 29 8.08 2.59 9.57
C TYR A 29 8.86 1.31 9.86
N ASN A 30 8.16 0.19 10.00
CA ASN A 30 8.74 -1.11 10.33
C ASN A 30 7.88 -2.27 9.80
N ILE A 31 8.35 -3.50 10.00
CA ILE A 31 7.73 -4.71 9.48
C ILE A 31 6.43 -5.02 10.23
N GLU A 32 6.39 -4.77 11.54
CA GLU A 32 5.24 -4.98 12.39
C GLU A 32 4.04 -4.16 11.91
N GLN A 33 4.27 -2.90 11.54
CA GLN A 33 3.24 -2.05 10.94
C GLN A 33 2.81 -2.54 9.57
N VAL A 34 3.74 -2.96 8.71
CA VAL A 34 3.39 -3.53 7.39
C VAL A 34 2.45 -4.72 7.57
N LEU A 35 2.83 -5.71 8.37
CA LEU A 35 2.05 -6.92 8.60
C LEU A 35 0.71 -6.61 9.28
N GLY A 36 0.70 -5.74 10.28
CA GLY A 36 -0.53 -5.34 10.97
C GLY A 36 -1.51 -4.61 10.06
N LEU A 37 -1.03 -3.72 9.19
CA LEU A 37 -1.86 -3.00 8.22
C LEU A 37 -2.43 -3.95 7.15
N VAL A 38 -1.60 -4.85 6.61
CA VAL A 38 -2.06 -5.87 5.64
C VAL A 38 -3.14 -6.75 6.28
N GLN A 39 -2.88 -7.32 7.46
CA GLN A 39 -3.84 -8.16 8.18
C GLN A 39 -5.15 -7.41 8.46
N ALA A 40 -5.08 -6.13 8.83
CA ALA A 40 -6.26 -5.31 9.05
C ALA A 40 -7.08 -5.12 7.76
N ALA A 41 -6.40 -4.84 6.64
CA ALA A 41 -7.04 -4.67 5.33
C ALA A 41 -7.71 -5.97 4.85
N GLU A 42 -7.04 -7.12 4.99
CA GLU A 42 -7.57 -8.43 4.67
C GLU A 42 -8.81 -8.77 5.51
N THR A 43 -8.72 -8.56 6.83
CA THR A 43 -9.82 -8.81 7.78
C THR A 43 -11.03 -7.94 7.44
N ALA A 44 -10.80 -6.68 7.09
CA ALA A 44 -11.86 -5.75 6.69
C ALA A 44 -12.35 -5.96 5.25
N ARG A 45 -11.68 -6.80 4.46
CA ARG A 45 -11.88 -6.95 3.00
C ARG A 45 -11.86 -5.61 2.27
N SER A 46 -10.90 -4.77 2.65
CA SER A 46 -10.76 -3.39 2.17
C SER A 46 -9.45 -3.21 1.42
N PRO A 47 -9.40 -2.40 0.34
CA PRO A 47 -8.13 -2.01 -0.26
C PRO A 47 -7.31 -1.15 0.72
N LEU A 48 -5.98 -1.21 0.57
CA LEU A 48 -5.02 -0.45 1.38
C LEU A 48 -3.92 0.12 0.48
N ILE A 49 -3.45 1.32 0.81
CA ILE A 49 -2.22 1.89 0.28
C ILE A 49 -1.23 2.04 1.44
N ILE A 50 -0.06 1.40 1.33
CA ILE A 50 1.03 1.57 2.28
C ILE A 50 2.00 2.62 1.73
N GLN A 51 2.31 3.62 2.54
CA GLN A 51 3.19 4.73 2.21
C GLN A 51 4.44 4.71 3.09
N PHE A 52 5.55 5.16 2.51
CA PHE A 52 6.83 5.27 3.21
C PHE A 52 7.41 6.67 3.00
N PHE A 53 8.03 7.20 4.04
CA PHE A 53 8.89 8.37 3.90
C PHE A 53 10.23 7.99 3.22
N PRO A 54 10.94 8.94 2.58
CA PRO A 54 12.26 8.70 2.01
C PRO A 54 13.28 8.11 3.00
N TRP A 55 13.07 8.32 4.30
CA TRP A 55 13.85 7.68 5.37
C TRP A 55 13.88 6.16 5.24
N ALA A 56 12.79 5.49 4.86
CA ALA A 56 12.76 4.03 4.71
C ALA A 56 13.80 3.53 3.69
N ILE A 57 13.98 4.25 2.58
CA ILE A 57 15.05 3.95 1.62
C ILE A 57 16.42 4.17 2.25
N LYS A 58 16.64 5.34 2.87
CA LYS A 58 17.94 5.73 3.42
C LYS A 58 18.41 4.82 4.57
N ALA A 59 17.48 4.41 5.44
CA ALA A 59 17.79 3.64 6.65
C ALA A 59 17.97 2.15 6.37
N THR A 60 17.24 1.59 5.40
CA THR A 60 17.25 0.14 5.16
C THR A 60 17.76 -0.25 3.79
N ASN A 61 18.34 0.69 3.02
CA ASN A 61 18.71 0.51 1.62
C ASN A 61 17.56 -0.09 0.78
N GLY A 62 16.32 0.35 1.05
CA GLY A 62 15.12 -0.13 0.38
C GLY A 62 14.58 -1.49 0.85
N LEU A 63 15.24 -2.19 1.78
CA LEU A 63 14.78 -3.49 2.30
C LEU A 63 13.33 -3.45 2.80
N LEU A 64 12.96 -2.45 3.62
CA LEU A 64 11.59 -2.32 4.14
C LEU A 64 10.54 -2.20 3.03
N ILE A 65 10.89 -1.55 1.91
CA ILE A 65 9.99 -1.38 0.77
C ILE A 65 9.81 -2.71 0.04
N ARG A 66 10.90 -3.47 -0.13
CA ARG A 66 10.81 -4.80 -0.74
C ARG A 66 10.00 -5.75 0.14
N THR A 67 10.23 -5.76 1.44
CA THR A 67 9.46 -6.56 2.40
C THR A 67 7.97 -6.21 2.35
N ALA A 68 7.62 -4.93 2.25
CA ALA A 68 6.23 -4.52 2.10
C ALA A 68 5.62 -4.96 0.77
N ALA A 69 6.38 -4.95 -0.32
CA ALA A 69 5.92 -5.45 -1.60
C ALA A 69 5.71 -6.98 -1.60
N ASP A 70 6.51 -7.73 -0.86
CA ASP A 70 6.38 -9.20 -0.72
C ASP A 70 5.21 -9.59 0.21
N ALA A 71 4.74 -8.69 1.07
CA ALA A 71 3.64 -8.93 2.00
C ALA A 71 2.24 -8.60 1.41
N CYS A 72 2.17 -7.97 0.23
CA CYS A 72 0.94 -7.50 -0.42
C CYS A 72 0.52 -8.35 -1.63
#